data_AF-A0A4Z2IH53-F1
#
_entry.id   AF-A0A4Z2IH53-F1
#
_cell.length_a   1.000
_cell.length_b   1.000
_cell.length_c   1.000
_cell.angle_alpha   90.00
_cell.angle_beta   90.00
_cell.angle_gamma   90.00
#
_symmetry.space_group_name_H-M   'P 1'
#
loop_
_entity.id
_entity.type
_entity.pdbx_description
1 polymer ?
#
loop_
_entity_poly.entity_id
_entity_poly.type
_entity_poly.pdbx_seq_one_letter_code
_entity_poly.pdbx_strand_id
1 'polypeptide(L)'
;MSVEAYGPSSQTLTFLDTEEAELLGADTQGSEFDFTDFTLPSQTRTRSQGQSQSQLDSQVNGPDRLQNGDDSLLKASQLLAELNFEEDEEDAYYTKDLPLHACSYCGIHDPACVVYCNTSKKWFCNGRGNTSGSHIVNHLVRAKSKEVTLHKDGPLGETVLECYNCGCRNVFLLGFIPAKADSVVVLLCRQPCASQSSLKDINWDSSQWQPLIQDRCFLSWLVKIPSEQEQLRARQITAQQINKLEELWKVWQCNCRSTHPHCTMYIF
;
A
#
# COMPACT_ATOMS: atom_id res chain seq x y z
N MET A 1 34.53 40.38 40.21
CA MET A 1 34.92 39.40 41.25
C MET A 1 33.66 38.65 41.61
N SER A 2 33.53 37.34 41.42
CA SER A 2 34.54 36.34 41.02
C SER A 2 33.98 35.33 40.01
N VAL A 3 34.86 34.54 39.40
CA VAL A 3 34.57 33.44 38.45
C VAL A 3 34.76 32.09 39.15
N GLU A 4 34.05 31.05 38.70
CA GLU A 4 34.35 29.59 38.81
C GLU A 4 33.05 28.77 38.53
N ALA A 5 33.03 27.54 38.01
CA ALA A 5 33.95 26.79 37.14
C ALA A 5 33.19 25.57 36.55
N TYR A 6 33.69 24.94 35.47
CA TYR A 6 33.03 23.82 34.77
C TYR A 6 33.61 22.44 35.14
N GLY A 7 32.75 21.52 35.61
CA GLY A 7 32.93 20.04 35.58
C GLY A 7 34.06 19.41 36.43
N PRO A 8 34.25 18.07 36.35
CA PRO A 8 33.41 17.04 35.72
C PRO A 8 32.86 15.98 36.71
N SER A 9 31.99 15.08 36.27
CA SER A 9 31.71 13.82 36.97
C SER A 9 31.50 12.69 35.97
N SER A 10 32.58 11.98 35.67
CA SER A 10 32.61 10.81 34.82
C SER A 10 31.89 9.65 35.50
N GLN A 11 30.81 9.16 34.92
CA GLN A 11 30.24 7.86 35.28
C GLN A 11 30.74 6.81 34.28
N THR A 12 31.53 5.87 34.79
CA THR A 12 32.13 4.78 34.03
C THR A 12 31.06 3.83 33.50
N LEU A 13 31.10 3.52 32.20
CA LEU A 13 30.41 2.37 31.63
C LEU A 13 31.29 1.13 31.79
N THR A 14 30.93 0.24 32.72
CA THR A 14 31.50 -1.11 32.77
C THR A 14 30.80 -1.99 31.75
N PHE A 15 31.52 -2.34 30.68
CA PHE A 15 31.19 -3.49 29.85
C PHE A 15 31.40 -4.78 30.67
N LEU A 16 30.49 -5.73 30.54
CA LEU A 16 30.68 -7.12 30.95
C LEU A 16 30.68 -7.96 29.68
N ASP A 17 31.87 -8.16 29.12
CA ASP A 17 32.14 -9.37 28.35
C ASP A 17 32.14 -10.55 29.34
N THR A 18 31.51 -11.66 28.93
CA THR A 18 31.70 -12.95 29.58
C THR A 18 32.05 -13.94 28.49
N GLU A 19 33.35 -14.17 28.35
CA GLU A 19 33.93 -15.17 27.48
C GLU A 19 33.67 -16.61 28.01
N GLU A 20 33.69 -17.53 27.06
CA GLU A 20 33.79 -19.00 27.14
C GLU A 20 33.74 -19.72 28.52
N ALA A 21 32.88 -20.74 28.66
CA ALA A 21 33.30 -22.14 28.45
C ALA A 21 32.32 -23.20 29.03
N GLU A 22 32.15 -24.26 28.23
CA GLU A 22 31.85 -25.66 28.61
C GLU A 22 30.47 -26.14 29.15
N LEU A 23 30.10 -27.27 28.51
CA LEU A 23 29.33 -28.44 28.96
C LEU A 23 27.80 -28.53 28.78
N LEU A 24 27.42 -29.72 28.27
CA LEU A 24 26.07 -30.24 27.92
C LEU A 24 25.54 -29.80 26.54
N GLY A 25 25.51 -30.62 25.48
CA GLY A 25 25.78 -32.06 25.35
C GLY A 25 24.53 -32.86 24.98
N ALA A 26 24.14 -32.85 23.70
CA ALA A 26 23.08 -33.70 23.14
C ALA A 26 23.19 -33.80 21.60
N ASP A 27 23.86 -34.85 21.10
CA ASP A 27 23.79 -35.25 19.69
C ASP A 27 22.60 -36.19 19.45
N THR A 28 21.77 -35.91 18.43
CA THR A 28 21.10 -36.96 17.65
C THR A 28 20.90 -36.52 16.19
N GLN A 29 21.67 -37.16 15.31
CA GLN A 29 21.42 -37.55 13.90
C GLN A 29 20.07 -37.14 13.25
N GLY A 30 20.02 -36.78 11.95
CA GLY A 30 21.11 -36.73 10.97
C GLY A 30 20.65 -36.61 9.50
N SER A 31 21.61 -36.86 8.60
CA SER A 31 21.52 -37.19 7.17
C SER A 31 20.86 -36.23 6.16
N GLU A 32 21.74 -35.69 5.33
CA GLU A 32 21.61 -35.35 3.90
C GLU A 32 20.29 -35.65 3.15
N PHE A 33 19.67 -34.60 2.58
CA PHE A 33 18.77 -34.74 1.44
C PHE A 33 19.55 -34.60 0.12
N ASP A 34 19.95 -35.73 -0.44
CA ASP A 34 20.29 -35.84 -1.86
C ASP A 34 18.97 -35.95 -2.65
N PHE A 35 18.75 -35.05 -3.61
CA PHE A 35 17.52 -35.01 -4.41
C PHE A 35 17.87 -35.15 -5.89
N THR A 36 18.14 -36.38 -6.29
CA THR A 36 18.25 -36.78 -7.70
C THR A 36 17.35 -37.97 -8.02
N ASP A 37 16.88 -37.97 -9.27
CA ASP A 37 16.06 -38.98 -9.95
C ASP A 37 14.57 -39.10 -9.56
N PHE A 38 13.70 -38.71 -10.50
CA PHE A 38 12.25 -38.91 -10.45
C PHE A 38 11.83 -39.86 -11.59
N THR A 39 12.28 -41.11 -11.50
CA THR A 39 11.96 -42.16 -12.47
C THR A 39 10.55 -42.72 -12.26
N LEU A 40 9.71 -42.62 -13.30
CA LEU A 40 8.31 -43.07 -13.29
C LEU A 40 8.19 -44.61 -13.26
N PRO A 41 7.43 -45.21 -12.31
CA PRO A 41 7.12 -46.64 -12.34
C PRO A 41 5.90 -46.95 -13.22
N SER A 42 6.07 -47.85 -14.19
CA SER A 42 4.95 -48.52 -14.86
C SER A 42 4.52 -49.77 -14.08
N GLN A 43 3.22 -49.92 -13.79
CA GLN A 43 2.60 -51.21 -13.50
C GLN A 43 1.25 -51.35 -14.21
N THR A 44 0.93 -52.56 -14.67
CA THR A 44 -0.27 -52.88 -15.45
C THR A 44 -0.94 -54.17 -14.99
N ARG A 45 -2.24 -54.31 -15.34
CA ARG A 45 -3.17 -55.45 -15.16
C ARG A 45 -3.92 -55.42 -13.81
N THR A 46 -5.25 -55.57 -13.78
CA THR A 46 -6.05 -56.62 -14.47
C THR A 46 -7.46 -56.20 -14.96
N ARG A 47 -7.85 -56.76 -16.14
CA ARG A 47 -9.18 -57.22 -16.66
C ARG A 47 -10.49 -56.65 -16.05
N SER A 48 -11.55 -56.34 -16.80
CA SER A 48 -11.93 -56.47 -18.25
C SER A 48 -13.15 -55.56 -18.54
N GLN A 49 -13.87 -55.48 -19.67
CA GLN A 49 -14.05 -56.22 -20.96
C GLN A 49 -14.77 -55.25 -21.93
N GLY A 50 -14.89 -55.41 -23.26
CA GLY A 50 -14.40 -56.38 -24.26
C GLY A 50 -14.85 -55.97 -25.68
N GLN A 51 -14.44 -56.74 -26.72
CA GLN A 51 -14.81 -56.61 -28.16
C GLN A 51 -14.32 -55.34 -28.89
N SER A 52 -13.89 -55.35 -30.16
CA SER A 52 -13.54 -56.45 -31.10
C SER A 52 -12.81 -55.91 -32.36
N GLN A 53 -11.87 -56.70 -32.92
CA GLN A 53 -11.30 -56.60 -34.30
C GLN A 53 -10.49 -55.33 -34.67
N SER A 54 -9.43 -55.37 -35.50
CA SER A 54 -8.65 -56.50 -36.08
C SER A 54 -7.39 -55.98 -36.81
N GLN A 55 -6.25 -56.68 -36.67
CA GLN A 55 -5.18 -56.90 -37.70
C GLN A 55 -4.47 -55.67 -38.35
N LEU A 56 -3.16 -55.65 -38.67
CA LEU A 56 -2.20 -56.72 -39.01
C LEU A 56 -0.72 -56.28 -38.76
N ASP A 57 0.23 -57.14 -39.15
CA ASP A 57 1.64 -57.24 -38.76
C ASP A 57 2.68 -56.17 -39.16
N SER A 58 3.63 -55.97 -38.23
CA SER A 58 5.08 -56.21 -38.35
C SER A 58 5.79 -56.11 -39.73
N GLN A 59 6.78 -55.21 -39.88
CA GLN A 59 8.24 -55.51 -40.05
C GLN A 59 9.10 -54.38 -40.67
N VAL A 60 10.19 -54.03 -39.96
CA VAL A 60 11.58 -53.78 -40.42
C VAL A 60 11.83 -53.33 -41.88
N ASN A 61 12.30 -52.09 -42.08
CA ASN A 61 13.65 -51.79 -42.61
C ASN A 61 13.97 -50.27 -42.65
N GLY A 62 15.24 -49.91 -42.46
CA GLY A 62 15.79 -48.59 -42.84
C GLY A 62 16.04 -48.52 -44.37
N PRO A 63 16.48 -47.37 -44.92
CA PRO A 63 17.75 -46.75 -44.48
C PRO A 63 17.74 -45.21 -44.37
N ASP A 64 18.90 -44.68 -43.96
CA ASP A 64 19.26 -43.26 -43.91
C ASP A 64 18.82 -42.41 -45.09
N ARG A 65 18.34 -41.19 -44.78
CA ARG A 65 18.51 -40.03 -45.67
C ARG A 65 18.47 -38.71 -44.91
N LEU A 66 19.64 -38.13 -44.69
CA LEU A 66 19.78 -36.71 -44.34
C LEU A 66 19.23 -35.84 -45.47
N GLN A 67 18.25 -34.98 -45.17
CA GLN A 67 17.93 -33.81 -45.98
C GLN A 67 17.30 -32.71 -45.12
N ASN A 68 17.55 -31.46 -45.52
CA ASN A 68 17.38 -30.26 -44.69
C ASN A 68 15.91 -29.95 -44.36
N GLY A 69 15.72 -29.24 -43.24
CA GLY A 69 14.41 -28.89 -42.71
C GLY A 69 13.74 -27.69 -43.37
N ASP A 70 12.42 -27.64 -43.20
CA ASP A 70 11.57 -26.45 -43.19
C ASP A 70 10.23 -26.77 -42.47
N ASP A 71 9.72 -28.00 -42.67
CA ASP A 71 8.37 -28.46 -42.23
C ASP A 71 8.13 -28.52 -40.70
N SER A 72 9.17 -28.35 -39.87
CA SER A 72 9.02 -28.27 -38.41
C SER A 72 8.55 -26.87 -37.96
N LEU A 73 8.96 -25.82 -38.68
CA LEU A 73 8.64 -24.43 -38.31
C LEU A 73 7.16 -24.11 -38.60
N LEU A 74 6.60 -24.68 -39.68
CA LEU A 74 5.19 -24.53 -40.03
C LEU A 74 4.28 -25.21 -39.00
N LYS A 75 4.61 -26.42 -38.54
CA LYS A 75 3.87 -27.09 -37.46
C LYS A 75 3.98 -26.37 -36.12
N ALA A 76 5.16 -25.82 -35.79
CA ALA A 76 5.31 -24.95 -34.62
C ALA A 76 4.46 -23.67 -34.74
N SER A 77 4.36 -23.08 -35.94
CA SER A 77 3.50 -21.91 -36.18
C SER A 77 2.00 -22.22 -36.11
N GLN A 78 1.57 -23.41 -36.53
CA GLN A 78 0.18 -23.85 -36.38
C GLN A 78 -0.16 -24.17 -34.92
N LEU A 79 0.74 -24.80 -34.17
CA LEU A 79 0.56 -25.00 -32.72
C LEU A 79 0.59 -23.69 -31.93
N LEU A 80 1.35 -22.68 -32.38
CA LEU A 80 1.29 -21.32 -31.82
C LEU A 80 0.01 -20.56 -32.21
N ALA A 81 -0.61 -20.88 -33.35
CA ALA A 81 -1.90 -20.32 -33.75
C ALA A 81 -3.10 -21.02 -33.10
N GLU A 82 -2.96 -22.30 -32.72
CA GLU A 82 -3.93 -23.04 -31.90
C GLU A 82 -3.75 -22.74 -30.40
N LEU A 83 -2.59 -22.22 -29.98
CA LEU A 83 -2.44 -21.42 -28.77
C LEU A 83 -3.01 -20.00 -28.98
N ASN A 84 -4.25 -19.93 -29.44
CA ASN A 84 -5.10 -18.78 -29.17
C ASN A 84 -5.37 -18.80 -27.67
N PHE A 85 -4.46 -18.20 -26.91
CA PHE A 85 -4.79 -17.69 -25.59
C PHE A 85 -6.05 -16.86 -25.79
N GLU A 86 -7.15 -17.34 -25.23
CA GLU A 86 -8.18 -16.44 -24.78
C GLU A 86 -7.43 -15.49 -23.85
N GLU A 87 -7.18 -14.25 -24.32
CA GLU A 87 -6.88 -13.15 -23.40
C GLU A 87 -8.08 -13.14 -22.47
N ASP A 88 -7.89 -13.71 -21.27
CA ASP A 88 -8.97 -13.89 -20.30
C ASP A 88 -9.72 -12.56 -20.21
N GLU A 89 -11.02 -12.58 -20.49
CA GLU A 89 -11.85 -11.36 -20.61
C GLU A 89 -11.84 -10.53 -19.29
N GLU A 90 -11.31 -11.15 -18.22
CA GLU A 90 -10.88 -10.57 -16.95
C GLU A 90 -9.81 -9.46 -17.07
N ASP A 91 -8.78 -9.57 -17.92
CA ASP A 91 -7.72 -8.55 -18.01
C ASP A 91 -8.21 -7.23 -18.62
N ALA A 92 -9.17 -7.32 -19.55
CA ALA A 92 -9.90 -6.16 -20.06
C ALA A 92 -10.88 -5.55 -19.03
N TYR A 93 -11.22 -6.26 -17.95
CA TYR A 93 -12.10 -5.74 -16.89
C TYR A 93 -11.38 -4.80 -15.92
N TYR A 94 -10.05 -4.92 -15.77
CA TYR A 94 -9.23 -4.06 -14.91
C TYR A 94 -8.95 -2.67 -15.50
N THR A 95 -9.31 -2.42 -16.76
CA THR A 95 -9.24 -1.10 -17.42
C THR A 95 -10.57 -0.32 -17.38
N LYS A 96 -11.50 -0.68 -16.49
CA LYS A 96 -12.54 0.27 -16.07
C LYS A 96 -11.88 1.48 -15.43
N ASP A 97 -12.11 2.66 -16.02
CA ASP A 97 -11.72 3.95 -15.45
C ASP A 97 -12.19 4.01 -13.99
N LEU A 98 -11.23 4.09 -13.05
CA LEU A 98 -11.55 4.21 -11.64
C LEU A 98 -12.26 5.55 -11.39
N PRO A 99 -13.17 5.64 -10.41
CA PRO A 99 -13.78 6.91 -10.05
C PRO A 99 -12.74 7.98 -9.74
N LEU A 100 -13.01 9.24 -10.10
CA LEU A 100 -12.10 10.37 -9.90
C LEU A 100 -11.63 10.54 -8.43
N HIS A 101 -12.41 10.03 -7.47
CA HIS A 101 -12.08 10.04 -6.04
C HIS A 101 -11.28 8.81 -5.54
N ALA A 102 -10.84 7.93 -6.45
CA ALA A 102 -10.04 6.77 -6.10
C ALA A 102 -8.66 7.16 -5.54
N CYS A 103 -8.20 6.40 -4.54
CA CYS A 103 -6.90 6.62 -3.93
C CYS A 103 -5.76 6.46 -4.96
N SER A 104 -5.00 7.52 -5.21
CA SER A 104 -3.91 7.55 -6.19
C SER A 104 -2.71 6.63 -5.88
N TYR A 105 -2.73 5.89 -4.76
CA TYR A 105 -1.76 4.85 -4.43
C TYR A 105 -2.31 3.44 -4.69
N CYS A 106 -3.51 3.11 -4.19
CA CYS A 106 -4.02 1.73 -4.18
C CYS A 106 -5.36 1.50 -4.92
N GLY A 107 -6.06 2.54 -5.36
CA GLY A 107 -7.34 2.44 -6.08
C GLY A 107 -8.61 2.29 -5.22
N ILE A 108 -8.49 2.27 -3.89
CA ILE A 108 -9.68 2.29 -2.99
C ILE A 108 -10.50 3.56 -3.22
N HIS A 109 -11.79 3.40 -3.45
CA HIS A 109 -12.71 4.45 -3.89
C HIS A 109 -14.05 4.45 -3.14
N ASP A 110 -14.12 3.91 -1.90
CA ASP A 110 -15.26 4.20 -1.01
C ASP A 110 -15.24 5.70 -0.62
N PRO A 111 -16.28 6.48 -0.96
CA PRO A 111 -16.47 7.85 -0.53
C PRO A 111 -16.15 8.13 0.94
N ALA A 112 -16.53 7.23 1.86
CA ALA A 112 -16.36 7.46 3.29
C ALA A 112 -14.91 7.22 3.76
N CYS A 113 -14.08 6.58 2.93
CA CYS A 113 -12.69 6.22 3.24
C CYS A 113 -11.63 7.10 2.56
N VAL A 114 -12.02 8.01 1.66
CA VAL A 114 -11.09 8.84 0.87
C VAL A 114 -11.08 10.31 1.29
N VAL A 115 -9.92 10.93 1.13
CA VAL A 115 -9.63 12.32 1.49
C VAL A 115 -8.95 13.01 0.31
N TYR A 116 -9.40 14.21 -0.02
CA TYR A 116 -8.80 15.04 -1.06
C TYR A 116 -7.68 15.91 -0.50
N CYS A 117 -6.50 15.88 -1.13
CA CYS A 117 -5.41 16.79 -0.80
C CYS A 117 -5.52 18.07 -1.63
N ASN A 118 -5.76 19.21 -0.97
CA ASN A 118 -6.03 20.48 -1.64
C ASN A 118 -4.81 21.03 -2.41
N THR A 119 -3.60 20.62 -2.03
CA THR A 119 -2.33 21.04 -2.65
C THR A 119 -1.98 20.21 -3.88
N SER A 120 -2.05 18.87 -3.78
CA SER A 120 -1.69 17.97 -4.89
C SER A 120 -2.84 17.70 -5.86
N LYS A 121 -4.07 18.09 -5.49
CA LYS A 121 -5.32 17.89 -6.25
C LYS A 121 -5.66 16.41 -6.49
N LYS A 122 -5.25 15.53 -5.56
CA LYS A 122 -5.41 14.07 -5.63
C LYS A 122 -6.10 13.50 -4.40
N TRP A 123 -6.72 12.33 -4.58
CA TRP A 123 -7.43 11.60 -3.52
C TRP A 123 -6.57 10.48 -2.93
N PHE A 124 -6.68 10.27 -1.62
CA PHE A 124 -5.97 9.22 -0.90
C PHE A 124 -6.87 8.61 0.19
N CYS A 125 -6.80 7.30 0.41
CA CYS A 125 -7.60 6.65 1.45
C CYS A 125 -6.96 6.73 2.85
N ASN A 126 -7.79 6.49 3.87
CA ASN A 126 -7.35 6.36 5.26
C ASN A 126 -6.81 4.95 5.61
N GLY A 127 -6.80 4.02 4.65
CA GLY A 127 -6.21 2.68 4.79
C GLY A 127 -4.67 2.71 4.84
N ARG A 128 -4.07 1.73 5.54
CA ARG A 128 -2.61 1.62 5.71
C ARG A 128 -1.96 0.75 4.64
N GLY A 129 -2.67 -0.27 4.14
CA GLY A 129 -2.12 -1.29 3.24
C GLY A 129 -0.80 -1.86 3.76
N ASN A 130 0.18 -2.02 2.88
CA ASN A 130 1.52 -2.54 3.23
C ASN A 130 2.48 -1.46 3.74
N THR A 131 1.96 -0.47 4.48
CA THR A 131 2.75 0.68 4.96
C THR A 131 2.47 1.02 6.43
N SER A 132 3.40 1.72 7.07
CA SER A 132 3.33 2.04 8.52
C SER A 132 2.31 3.12 8.92
N GLY A 133 1.50 3.62 7.99
CA GLY A 133 0.56 4.72 8.21
C GLY A 133 -0.43 4.85 7.04
N SER A 134 -1.49 5.64 7.19
CA SER A 134 -2.49 5.78 6.12
C SER A 134 -1.90 6.37 4.84
N HIS A 135 -2.47 6.01 3.69
CA HIS A 135 -2.08 6.57 2.40
C HIS A 135 -2.15 8.10 2.36
N ILE A 136 -3.22 8.71 2.91
CA ILE A 136 -3.31 10.17 3.01
C ILE A 136 -2.23 10.79 3.90
N VAL A 137 -1.95 10.25 5.10
CA VAL A 137 -0.91 10.81 5.98
C VAL A 137 0.49 10.64 5.37
N ASN A 138 0.77 9.49 4.74
CA ASN A 138 2.01 9.26 4.00
C ASN A 138 2.18 10.28 2.87
N HIS A 139 1.12 10.58 2.11
CA HIS A 139 1.14 11.62 1.08
C HIS A 139 1.40 13.01 1.67
N LEU A 140 0.62 13.44 2.67
CA LEU A 140 0.74 14.78 3.28
C LEU A 140 2.17 15.06 3.77
N VAL A 141 2.80 14.11 4.45
CA VAL A 141 4.20 14.25 4.91
C VAL A 141 5.18 14.34 3.74
N ARG A 142 5.03 13.51 2.70
CA ARG A 142 5.96 13.45 1.55
C ARG A 142 5.83 14.64 0.60
N ALA A 143 4.60 15.07 0.34
CA ALA A 143 4.26 16.23 -0.48
C ALA A 143 4.31 17.56 0.31
N LYS A 144 4.68 17.52 1.60
CA LYS A 144 4.68 18.68 2.53
C LYS A 144 3.35 19.45 2.56
N SER A 145 2.27 18.74 2.26
CA SER A 145 0.91 19.27 2.14
C SER A 145 0.21 19.21 3.49
N LYS A 146 -0.72 20.13 3.73
CA LYS A 146 -1.30 20.36 5.08
C LYS A 146 -2.82 20.47 5.10
N GLU A 147 -3.44 20.74 3.95
CA GLU A 147 -4.86 21.07 3.82
C GLU A 147 -5.59 19.97 3.07
N VAL A 148 -6.77 19.59 3.56
CA VAL A 148 -7.58 18.52 2.97
C VAL A 148 -9.07 18.86 2.98
N THR A 149 -9.81 18.17 2.11
CA THR A 149 -11.28 18.24 2.02
C THR A 149 -11.83 16.81 2.04
N LEU A 150 -12.95 16.63 2.74
CA LEU A 150 -13.68 15.36 2.82
C LEU A 150 -14.57 15.15 1.57
N HIS A 151 -14.95 13.90 1.30
CA HIS A 151 -15.82 13.59 0.16
C HIS A 151 -17.29 13.99 0.44
N LYS A 152 -17.99 14.46 -0.59
CA LYS A 152 -19.41 14.88 -0.54
C LYS A 152 -20.37 13.83 0.04
N ASP A 153 -20.10 12.55 -0.23
CA ASP A 153 -20.89 11.41 0.26
C ASP A 153 -20.26 10.74 1.50
N GLY A 154 -19.28 11.40 2.12
CA GLY A 154 -18.65 10.97 3.38
C GLY A 154 -19.46 11.36 4.63
N PRO A 155 -19.04 10.92 5.84
CA PRO A 155 -19.83 11.10 7.07
C PRO A 155 -20.18 12.55 7.44
N LEU A 156 -19.40 13.53 6.98
CA LEU A 156 -19.57 14.96 7.22
C LEU A 156 -19.73 15.78 5.93
N GLY A 157 -20.01 15.11 4.80
CA GLY A 157 -20.10 15.73 3.48
C GLY A 157 -18.81 16.42 3.01
N GLU A 158 -18.94 17.30 2.02
CA GLU A 158 -17.83 18.05 1.41
C GLU A 158 -17.36 19.19 2.33
N THR A 159 -16.57 18.83 3.34
CA THR A 159 -16.08 19.76 4.36
C THR A 159 -14.56 19.91 4.27
N VAL A 160 -14.09 21.16 4.23
CA VAL A 160 -12.66 21.51 4.38
C VAL A 160 -12.30 21.46 5.86
N LEU A 161 -11.22 20.75 6.23
CA LEU A 161 -10.81 20.66 7.64
C LEU A 161 -10.06 21.94 8.06
N GLU A 162 -10.73 22.79 8.84
CA GLU A 162 -10.15 24.04 9.36
C GLU A 162 -10.51 24.32 10.83
N CYS A 163 -9.69 25.11 11.51
CA CYS A 163 -9.92 25.54 12.89
C CYS A 163 -11.06 26.56 12.94
N TYR A 164 -12.10 26.26 13.72
CA TYR A 164 -13.26 27.13 13.92
C TYR A 164 -12.89 28.56 14.38
N ASN A 165 -11.83 28.70 15.19
CA ASN A 165 -11.42 29.99 15.76
C ASN A 165 -10.52 30.84 14.84
N CYS A 166 -9.78 30.26 13.90
CA CYS A 166 -8.77 31.00 13.13
C CYS A 166 -8.64 30.63 11.65
N GLY A 167 -9.49 29.73 11.14
CA GLY A 167 -9.44 29.26 9.74
C GLY A 167 -8.17 28.48 9.36
N CYS A 168 -7.31 28.12 10.31
CA CYS A 168 -6.09 27.38 9.99
C CYS A 168 -6.44 25.96 9.51
N ARG A 169 -5.98 25.62 8.30
CA ARG A 169 -6.26 24.35 7.60
C ARG A 169 -5.21 23.26 7.81
N ASN A 170 -4.24 23.47 8.71
CA ASN A 170 -3.15 22.52 8.91
C ASN A 170 -3.58 21.33 9.77
N VAL A 171 -3.95 20.21 9.15
CA VAL A 171 -4.47 19.01 9.83
C VAL A 171 -3.56 18.46 10.93
N PHE A 172 -2.24 18.69 10.86
CA PHE A 172 -1.29 18.27 11.89
C PHE A 172 -1.34 19.10 13.17
N LEU A 173 -1.98 20.28 13.13
CA LEU A 173 -2.23 21.14 14.29
C LEU A 173 -3.67 21.07 14.77
N LEU A 174 -4.58 20.56 13.94
CA LEU A 174 -6.00 20.42 14.26
C LEU A 174 -6.25 19.21 15.17
N GLY A 175 -7.17 19.42 16.09
CA GLY A 175 -7.80 18.39 16.89
C GLY A 175 -9.26 18.74 17.12
N PHE A 176 -9.97 17.85 17.79
CA PHE A 176 -11.35 18.07 18.20
C PHE A 176 -11.47 18.16 19.71
N ILE A 177 -12.52 18.83 20.17
CA ILE A 177 -13.02 18.76 21.55
C ILE A 177 -14.48 18.30 21.47
N PRO A 178 -14.89 17.23 22.21
CA PRO A 178 -16.28 16.81 22.28
C PRO A 178 -17.10 17.76 23.17
N ALA A 179 -18.36 18.03 22.80
CA ALA A 179 -19.30 18.71 23.70
C ALA A 179 -19.78 17.77 24.82
N LYS A 180 -20.06 18.33 26.00
CA LYS A 180 -20.46 17.55 27.19
C LYS A 180 -21.93 17.08 27.19
N ALA A 181 -22.77 17.61 26.30
CA ALA A 181 -24.22 17.37 26.29
C ALA A 181 -24.79 16.96 24.91
N ASP A 182 -24.09 17.31 23.82
CA ASP A 182 -24.53 17.03 22.44
C ASP A 182 -23.46 16.22 21.71
N SER A 183 -23.85 15.40 20.72
CA SER A 183 -22.93 14.64 19.87
C SER A 183 -22.17 15.51 18.85
N VAL A 184 -21.88 16.76 19.22
CA VAL A 184 -21.22 17.78 18.39
C VAL A 184 -19.75 17.85 18.78
N VAL A 185 -18.89 17.93 17.77
CA VAL A 185 -17.44 18.10 17.91
C VAL A 185 -17.00 19.41 17.28
N VAL A 186 -16.11 20.15 17.94
CA VAL A 186 -15.54 21.39 17.41
C VAL A 186 -14.08 21.19 17.01
N LEU A 187 -13.68 21.70 15.83
CA LEU A 187 -12.30 21.61 15.34
C LEU A 187 -11.48 22.84 15.78
N LEU A 188 -10.38 22.62 16.50
CA LEU A 188 -9.51 23.67 17.02
C LEU A 188 -8.02 23.32 16.90
N CYS A 189 -7.19 24.34 16.63
CA CYS A 189 -5.74 24.21 16.75
C CYS A 189 -5.31 23.94 18.19
N ARG A 190 -4.36 23.02 18.40
CA ARG A 190 -3.81 22.70 19.74
C ARG A 190 -3.37 23.94 20.53
N GLN A 191 -2.71 24.88 19.85
CA GLN A 191 -2.33 26.19 20.35
C GLN A 191 -2.42 27.22 19.20
N PRO A 192 -2.78 28.48 19.46
CA PRO A 192 -3.29 29.00 20.73
C PRO A 192 -4.77 28.64 20.98
N CYS A 193 -5.52 28.21 19.96
CA CYS A 193 -7.00 28.19 19.98
C CYS A 193 -7.63 27.28 21.05
N ALA A 194 -7.09 26.08 21.28
CA ALA A 194 -7.56 25.18 22.34
C ALA A 194 -6.97 25.50 23.73
N SER A 195 -6.22 26.61 23.88
CA SER A 195 -5.66 27.05 25.15
C SER A 195 -6.68 27.83 25.97
N GLN A 196 -6.77 27.57 27.28
CA GLN A 196 -7.75 28.21 28.17
C GLN A 196 -7.71 29.75 28.12
N SER A 197 -6.53 30.33 27.93
CA SER A 197 -6.31 31.77 27.82
C SER A 197 -7.03 32.45 26.64
N SER A 198 -7.38 31.68 25.60
CA SER A 198 -7.99 32.17 24.36
C SER A 198 -9.51 31.95 24.30
N LEU A 199 -10.08 31.19 25.23
CA LEU A 199 -11.46 30.70 25.20
C LEU A 199 -12.39 31.48 26.15
N LYS A 200 -12.35 32.82 26.08
CA LYS A 200 -13.04 33.68 27.07
C LYS A 200 -14.56 33.59 27.05
N ASP A 201 -15.16 33.19 25.93
CA ASP A 201 -16.62 33.22 25.72
C ASP A 201 -17.25 31.83 25.50
N ILE A 202 -16.45 30.75 25.45
CA ILE A 202 -16.96 29.38 25.22
C ILE A 202 -16.25 28.38 26.12
N ASN A 203 -17.02 27.68 26.96
CA ASN A 203 -16.56 26.72 27.97
C ASN A 203 -16.13 25.36 27.38
N TRP A 204 -15.19 25.37 26.43
CA TRP A 204 -14.55 24.17 25.91
C TRP A 204 -13.49 23.66 26.88
N ASP A 205 -13.57 22.38 27.23
CA ASP A 205 -12.60 21.75 28.11
C ASP A 205 -11.30 21.43 27.37
N SER A 206 -10.29 22.28 27.52
CA SER A 206 -9.00 22.14 26.85
C SER A 206 -8.29 20.80 27.14
N SER A 207 -8.63 20.14 28.25
CA SER A 207 -8.05 18.83 28.61
C SER A 207 -8.56 17.69 27.72
N GLN A 208 -9.72 17.88 27.07
CA GLN A 208 -10.36 16.92 26.20
C GLN A 208 -9.93 17.06 24.72
N TRP A 209 -8.98 17.95 24.41
CA TRP A 209 -8.45 18.11 23.05
C TRP A 209 -7.71 16.85 22.60
N GLN A 210 -8.12 16.30 21.45
CA GLN A 210 -7.48 15.15 20.81
C GLN A 210 -7.14 15.45 19.35
N PRO A 211 -5.98 15.03 18.82
CA PRO A 211 -5.56 15.32 17.45
C PRO A 211 -6.46 14.62 16.42
N LEU A 212 -6.66 15.23 15.25
CA LEU A 212 -7.40 14.58 14.14
C LEU A 212 -6.64 13.43 13.49
N ILE A 213 -5.33 13.38 13.68
CA ILE A 213 -4.46 12.31 13.22
C ILE A 213 -3.89 11.58 14.44
N GLN A 214 -4.24 10.30 14.58
CA GLN A 214 -3.73 9.40 15.60
C GLN A 214 -3.19 8.13 14.91
N ASP A 215 -2.09 7.57 15.42
CA ASP A 215 -1.45 6.37 14.86
C ASP A 215 -1.22 6.43 13.34
N ARG A 216 -0.85 7.62 12.85
CA ARG A 216 -0.55 7.93 11.43
C ARG A 216 -1.75 7.73 10.49
N CYS A 217 -2.99 7.81 11.00
CA CYS A 217 -4.25 7.81 10.25
C CYS A 217 -5.21 8.87 10.80
N PHE A 218 -6.21 9.27 10.02
CA PHE A 218 -7.31 10.08 10.53
C PHE A 218 -8.24 9.24 11.42
N LEU A 219 -8.92 9.89 12.35
CA LEU A 219 -9.93 9.25 13.21
C LEU A 219 -11.06 8.62 12.37
N SER A 220 -11.48 7.41 12.75
CA SER A 220 -12.42 6.59 11.98
C SER A 220 -13.83 7.19 11.82
N TRP A 221 -14.25 8.06 12.73
CA TRP A 221 -15.51 8.81 12.63
C TRP A 221 -15.45 9.98 11.63
N LEU A 222 -14.24 10.52 11.40
CA LEU A 222 -13.99 11.60 10.45
C LEU A 222 -13.82 11.05 9.04
N VAL A 223 -13.02 9.98 8.91
CA VAL A 223 -12.77 9.25 7.67
C VAL A 223 -12.71 7.77 8.01
N LYS A 224 -13.61 6.97 7.45
CA LYS A 224 -13.64 5.53 7.70
C LYS A 224 -12.33 4.89 7.27
N ILE A 225 -11.98 3.79 7.94
CA ILE A 225 -10.85 2.95 7.56
C ILE A 225 -11.42 1.86 6.63
N PRO A 226 -10.88 1.67 5.40
CA PRO A 226 -11.33 0.61 4.51
C PRO A 226 -11.23 -0.77 5.17
N SER A 227 -12.16 -1.66 4.86
CA SER A 227 -12.14 -3.03 5.38
C SER A 227 -10.89 -3.79 4.93
N GLU A 228 -10.52 -4.83 5.67
CA GLU A 228 -9.35 -5.67 5.32
C GLU A 228 -9.52 -6.31 3.94
N GLN A 229 -10.74 -6.73 3.58
CA GLN A 229 -11.03 -7.29 2.25
C GLN A 229 -10.80 -6.27 1.13
N GLU A 230 -11.19 -5.01 1.31
CA GLU A 230 -10.93 -3.95 0.33
C GLU A 230 -9.44 -3.61 0.26
N GLN A 231 -8.73 -3.61 1.39
CA GLN A 231 -7.27 -3.39 1.41
C GLN A 231 -6.49 -4.53 0.74
N LEU A 232 -6.98 -5.77 0.80
CA LEU A 232 -6.37 -6.92 0.11
C LEU A 232 -6.67 -6.93 -1.40
N ARG A 233 -7.88 -6.54 -1.83
CA ARG A 233 -8.23 -6.42 -3.26
C ARG A 233 -7.61 -5.20 -3.95
N ALA A 234 -7.28 -4.16 -3.19
CA ALA A 234 -6.62 -2.96 -3.70
C ALA A 234 -5.18 -3.25 -4.20
N ARG A 235 -4.60 -2.33 -4.98
CA ARG A 235 -3.21 -2.46 -5.45
C ARG A 235 -2.24 -2.46 -4.25
N GLN A 236 -1.48 -3.55 -4.13
CA GLN A 236 -0.53 -3.84 -3.04
C GLN A 236 0.76 -3.01 -3.15
N ILE A 237 0.64 -1.68 -3.04
CA ILE A 237 1.77 -0.75 -3.17
C ILE A 237 2.66 -0.74 -1.91
N THR A 238 3.97 -0.81 -2.11
CA THR A 238 4.97 -0.78 -1.03
C THR A 238 5.39 0.64 -0.66
N ALA A 239 5.95 0.81 0.54
CA ALA A 239 6.50 2.10 0.96
C ALA A 239 7.59 2.63 0.00
N GLN A 240 8.43 1.76 -0.57
CA GLN A 240 9.45 2.15 -1.54
C GLN A 240 8.84 2.64 -2.87
N GLN A 241 7.78 1.97 -3.34
CA GLN A 241 7.05 2.40 -4.55
C GLN A 241 6.38 3.76 -4.34
N ILE A 242 5.79 4.01 -3.17
CA ILE A 242 5.24 5.33 -2.81
C ILE A 242 6.33 6.42 -2.84
N ASN A 243 7.53 6.15 -2.31
CA ASN A 243 8.64 7.13 -2.35
C ASN A 243 8.93 7.57 -3.79
N LYS A 244 9.14 6.60 -4.68
CA LYS A 244 9.46 6.83 -6.09
C LYS A 244 8.32 7.53 -6.84
N LEU A 245 7.07 7.16 -6.54
CA LEU A 245 5.89 7.78 -7.14
C LEU A 245 5.73 9.25 -6.74
N GLU A 246 5.95 9.58 -5.47
CA GLU A 246 5.97 10.95 -4.94
C GLU A 246 7.12 11.79 -5.51
N GLU A 247 8.30 11.21 -5.69
CA GLU A 247 9.44 11.87 -6.33
C GLU A 247 9.16 12.19 -7.80
N LEU A 248 8.59 11.23 -8.55
CA LEU A 248 8.13 11.47 -9.92
C LEU A 248 7.10 12.61 -9.97
N TRP A 249 6.05 12.57 -9.14
CA TRP A 249 5.03 13.62 -9.14
C TRP A 249 5.58 15.02 -8.87
N LYS A 250 6.59 15.16 -8.01
CA LYS A 250 7.30 16.44 -7.80
C LYS A 250 8.00 16.92 -9.07
N VAL A 251 8.70 16.04 -9.77
CA VAL A 251 9.38 16.38 -11.03
C VAL A 251 8.37 16.80 -12.10
N TRP A 252 7.28 16.05 -12.30
CA TRP A 252 6.23 16.38 -13.28
C TRP A 252 5.52 17.70 -12.96
N GLN A 253 5.19 17.96 -11.69
CA GLN A 253 4.59 19.24 -11.26
C GLN A 253 5.53 20.43 -11.45
N CYS A 254 6.83 20.27 -11.19
CA CYS A 254 7.83 21.31 -11.48
C CYS A 254 7.94 21.55 -12.99
N ASN A 255 8.07 20.49 -13.79
CA ASN A 255 8.32 20.62 -15.23
C ASN A 255 7.14 21.28 -15.96
N CYS A 256 5.88 20.98 -15.57
CA CYS A 256 4.71 21.68 -16.12
C CYS A 256 4.66 23.17 -15.73
N ARG A 257 5.07 23.54 -14.51
CA ARG A 257 5.19 24.96 -14.11
C ARG A 257 6.31 25.68 -14.88
N SER A 258 7.41 24.99 -15.18
CA SER A 258 8.54 25.54 -15.93
C SER A 258 8.22 25.78 -17.41
N THR A 259 7.43 24.90 -18.04
CA THR A 259 7.12 25.00 -19.47
C THR A 259 5.86 25.80 -19.77
N HIS A 260 4.83 25.74 -18.90
CA HIS A 260 3.56 26.45 -19.11
C HIS A 260 2.98 27.00 -17.79
N PRO A 261 3.28 28.25 -17.41
CA PRO A 261 2.79 28.85 -16.16
C PRO A 261 1.26 29.03 -16.08
N HIS A 262 0.54 28.84 -17.19
CA HIS A 262 -0.92 28.89 -17.28
C HIS A 262 -1.59 27.53 -17.54
N CYS A 263 -0.85 26.41 -17.54
CA CYS A 263 -1.46 25.10 -17.74
C CYS A 263 -2.19 24.64 -16.46
N THR A 264 -3.46 25.02 -16.34
CA THR A 264 -4.41 24.35 -15.44
C THR A 264 -4.58 22.92 -15.93
N MET A 265 -3.80 22.03 -15.33
CA MET A 265 -3.70 20.63 -15.70
C MET A 265 -5.03 19.92 -15.40
N TYR A 266 -5.89 19.80 -16.42
CA TYR A 266 -6.92 18.77 -16.47
C TYR A 266 -6.19 17.43 -16.62
N ILE A 267 -6.02 16.72 -15.49
CA ILE A 267 -5.52 15.36 -15.46
C ILE A 267 -6.71 14.47 -15.11
N PHE A 268 -7.08 13.62 -16.07
CA PHE A 268 -7.85 12.41 -15.81
C PHE A 268 -6.87 11.33 -15.31
#